data_AF-A0A5B6ZJC3-F1
#
_entry.id   AF-A0A5B6ZJC3-F1
#
_cell.length_a   1.000
_cell.length_b   1.000
_cell.length_c   1.000
_cell.angle_alpha   90.00
_cell.angle_beta   90.00
_cell.angle_gamma   90.00
#
_symmetry.space_group_name_H-M   'P 1'
#
loop_
_entity.id
_entity.type
_entity.pdbx_description
1 polymer ?
#
loop_
_entity_poly.entity_id
_entity_poly.type
_entity_poly.pdbx_seq_one_letter_code
_entity_poly.pdbx_strand_id
1 'polypeptide(L)'
;VRSCRVLNLVREFLVTKSENENFVSILLEPDSSSSEKVRRLSIHNACTTLSKINDFSHVRSAFLFRWDNFCPSVIGNMLHSFRLLRVLDLQDAPLDQFPEDIVRLTLLRYLSLRNT
;
A
#
# COMPACT_ATOMS: atom_id res chain seq x y z
N VAL A 1 -0.73 -21.86 2.83
CA VAL A 1 0.15 -21.80 1.63
C VAL A 1 1.44 -21.11 2.04
N ARG A 2 2.62 -21.70 1.83
CA ARG A 2 3.91 -21.11 2.27
C ARG A 2 4.52 -20.16 1.24
N SER A 3 4.36 -20.46 -0.05
CA SER A 3 4.67 -19.56 -1.16
C SER A 3 3.88 -20.01 -2.38
N CYS A 4 3.56 -19.08 -3.28
CA CYS A 4 2.95 -19.35 -4.57
C CYS A 4 3.56 -18.36 -5.56
N ARG A 5 4.05 -18.86 -6.69
CA ARG A 5 4.67 -18.03 -7.73
C ARG A 5 3.96 -18.31 -9.05
N VAL A 6 3.42 -17.26 -9.65
CA VAL A 6 2.86 -17.32 -11.01
C VAL A 6 3.99 -17.39 -12.03
N LEU A 7 3.72 -18.05 -13.16
CA LEU A 7 4.61 -18.08 -14.33
C LEU A 7 4.87 -16.65 -14.83
N ASN A 8 6.08 -16.39 -15.34
CA ASN A 8 6.48 -15.05 -15.79
C ASN A 8 5.52 -14.46 -16.83
N LEU A 9 5.10 -15.26 -17.82
CA LEU A 9 4.13 -14.84 -18.84
C LEU A 9 2.80 -14.38 -18.24
N VAL A 10 2.30 -15.10 -17.22
CA VAL A 10 1.06 -14.75 -16.53
C VAL A 10 1.24 -13.49 -15.70
N ARG A 11 2.40 -13.34 -15.05
CA ARG A 11 2.73 -12.13 -14.29
C ARG A 11 2.76 -10.89 -15.18
N GLU A 12 3.43 -10.96 -16.32
CA GLU A 12 3.49 -9.86 -17.30
C GLU A 12 2.10 -9.48 -17.78
N PHE A 13 1.28 -10.48 -18.16
CA PHE A 13 -0.12 -10.25 -18.52
C PHE A 13 -0.92 -9.55 -17.42
N LEU A 14 -0.77 -9.99 -16.16
CA LEU A 14 -1.46 -9.39 -15.02
C LEU A 14 -1.04 -7.93 -14.77
N VAL A 15 0.25 -7.62 -14.92
CA VAL A 15 0.76 -6.25 -14.79
C VAL A 15 0.13 -5.34 -15.85
N THR A 16 0.23 -5.72 -17.12
CA THR A 16 -0.35 -4.95 -18.23
C THR A 16 -1.86 -4.77 -18.08
N LYS A 17 -2.57 -5.82 -17.65
CA LYS A 17 -4.02 -5.75 -17.42
C LYS A 17 -4.36 -4.83 -16.25
N SER A 18 -3.56 -4.85 -15.17
CA SER A 18 -3.78 -4.02 -13.99
C SER A 18 -3.56 -2.53 -14.24
N GLU A 19 -2.61 -2.18 -15.10
CA GLU A 19 -2.36 -0.80 -15.54
C GLU A 19 -3.52 -0.29 -16.40
N ASN A 20 -3.97 -1.10 -17.38
CA ASN A 20 -5.09 -0.76 -18.26
C ASN A 20 -6.42 -0.55 -17.53
N GLU A 21 -6.65 -1.30 -16.44
CA GLU A 21 -7.88 -1.19 -15.64
C GLU A 21 -7.74 -0.28 -14.41
N ASN A 22 -6.59 0.37 -14.26
CA ASN A 22 -6.22 1.17 -13.09
C ASN A 22 -6.49 0.45 -11.76
N PHE A 23 -6.33 -0.88 -11.78
CA PHE A 23 -6.67 -1.78 -10.68
C PHE A 23 -5.60 -1.74 -9.59
N VAL A 24 -4.34 -1.52 -9.98
CA VAL A 24 -3.17 -1.36 -9.13
C VAL A 24 -2.27 -0.29 -9.75
N SER A 25 -2.04 0.82 -9.06
CA SER A 25 -1.01 1.78 -9.42
C SER A 25 0.31 1.35 -8.78
N ILE A 26 1.24 0.79 -9.56
CA ILE A 26 2.64 0.63 -9.14
C ILE A 26 3.27 2.00 -9.30
N LEU A 27 3.21 2.83 -8.27
CA LEU A 27 3.67 4.21 -8.34
C LEU A 27 5.22 4.24 -8.35
N LEU A 28 5.80 4.25 -9.54
CA LEU A 28 7.25 4.41 -9.72
C LEU A 28 7.63 5.89 -9.91
N GLU A 29 6.77 6.70 -10.56
CA GLU A 29 7.01 8.13 -10.82
C GLU A 29 5.72 8.98 -10.80
N PRO A 30 5.80 10.27 -10.42
CA PRO A 30 4.63 11.12 -10.21
C PRO A 30 4.30 11.92 -11.46
N ASP A 31 3.73 11.30 -12.49
CA ASP A 31 3.21 12.08 -13.62
C ASP A 31 1.87 11.55 -14.13
N SER A 32 0.99 12.51 -14.43
CA SER A 32 -0.35 12.43 -15.06
C SER A 32 -1.56 12.07 -14.18
N SER A 33 -2.16 13.12 -13.61
CA SER A 33 -3.56 13.59 -13.78
C SER A 33 -4.75 12.65 -14.07
N SER A 34 -4.67 11.33 -13.84
CA SER A 34 -5.88 10.48 -13.82
C SER A 34 -6.34 10.27 -12.37
N SER A 35 -7.28 11.13 -11.94
CA SER A 35 -8.02 11.02 -10.68
C SER A 35 -8.98 9.82 -10.69
N GLU A 36 -8.54 8.66 -11.15
CA GLU A 36 -9.27 7.42 -10.90
C GLU A 36 -8.98 6.98 -9.47
N LYS A 37 -10.06 6.79 -8.72
CA LYS A 37 -10.03 6.55 -7.28
C LYS A 37 -9.39 5.18 -7.01
N VAL A 38 -8.08 5.14 -6.79
CA VAL A 38 -7.32 3.91 -6.47
C VAL A 38 -7.95 3.24 -5.25
N ARG A 39 -8.50 2.04 -5.45
CA ARG A 39 -9.15 1.25 -4.37
C ARG A 39 -8.21 0.25 -3.73
N ARG A 40 -7.20 -0.23 -4.47
CA ARG A 40 -6.19 -1.18 -4.00
C ARG A 40 -4.81 -0.58 -4.26
N LEU A 41 -4.06 -0.43 -3.18
CA LEU A 41 -2.75 0.17 -3.18
C LEU A 41 -1.72 -0.91 -2.84
N SER A 42 -0.70 -1.04 -3.67
CA SER A 42 0.46 -1.90 -3.40
C SER A 42 1.72 -1.07 -3.63
N ILE A 43 2.49 -0.84 -2.58
CA ILE A 43 3.70 -0.01 -2.66
C ILE A 43 4.92 -0.87 -2.39
N HIS A 44 5.87 -0.82 -3.32
CA HIS A 44 7.25 -1.22 -3.08
C HIS A 44 8.06 0.04 -2.75
N ASN A 45 9.00 -0.05 -1.79
CA ASN A 45 9.76 1.11 -1.30
C ASN A 45 8.86 2.15 -0.61
N ALA A 46 8.13 1.68 0.40
CA ALA A 46 7.03 2.38 1.05
C ALA A 46 7.34 3.85 1.38
N CYS A 47 8.42 4.15 2.08
CA CYS A 47 8.68 5.51 2.58
C CYS A 47 8.85 6.56 1.48
N THR A 48 9.58 6.24 0.41
CA THR A 48 9.87 7.21 -0.65
C THR A 48 8.67 7.50 -1.55
N THR A 49 7.79 6.52 -1.71
CA THR A 49 6.58 6.64 -2.54
C THR A 49 5.45 7.30 -1.76
N LEU A 50 5.33 7.00 -0.47
CA LEU A 50 4.31 7.59 0.40
C LEU A 50 4.47 9.10 0.60
N SER A 51 5.69 9.63 0.55
CA SER A 51 5.92 11.08 0.64
C SER A 51 5.45 11.86 -0.60
N LYS A 52 5.16 11.18 -1.72
CA LYS A 52 4.75 11.80 -2.99
C LYS A 52 3.23 11.82 -3.20
N ILE A 53 2.47 11.00 -2.48
CA ILE A 53 1.01 10.88 -2.64
C ILE A 53 0.33 11.47 -1.41
N ASN A 54 -0.64 12.37 -1.64
CA ASN A 54 -1.32 13.09 -0.56
C ASN A 54 -2.76 12.63 -0.31
N ASP A 55 -3.39 11.85 -1.20
CA ASP A 55 -4.77 11.39 -1.03
C ASP A 55 -4.92 9.88 -1.19
N PHE A 56 -5.31 9.22 -0.10
CA PHE A 56 -5.63 7.80 -0.07
C PHE A 56 -7.06 7.54 0.42
N SER A 57 -7.92 8.55 0.40
CA SER A 57 -9.29 8.51 0.96
C SER A 57 -10.17 7.39 0.38
N HIS A 58 -9.90 6.96 -0.85
CA HIS A 58 -10.67 5.94 -1.56
C HIS A 58 -10.08 4.53 -1.46
N VAL A 59 -8.87 4.39 -0.91
CA VAL A 59 -8.19 3.11 -0.77
C VAL A 59 -8.91 2.25 0.26
N ARG A 60 -9.15 0.99 -0.09
CA ARG A 60 -9.80 -0.02 0.75
C ARG A 60 -8.87 -1.14 1.15
N SER A 61 -7.79 -1.35 0.40
CA SER A 61 -6.75 -2.32 0.72
C SER A 61 -5.39 -1.72 0.40
N ALA A 62 -4.47 -1.79 1.35
CA ALA A 62 -3.12 -1.30 1.22
C ALA A 62 -2.12 -2.38 1.63
N PHE A 63 -1.14 -2.63 0.77
CA PHE A 63 -0.06 -3.58 0.99
C PHE A 63 1.28 -2.87 0.81
N LEU A 64 2.07 -2.81 1.88
CA LEU A 64 3.31 -2.06 1.91
C LEU A 64 4.47 -3.05 2.06
N PHE A 65 5.37 -3.03 1.10
CA PHE A 65 6.51 -3.95 1.02
C PHE A 65 7.81 -3.18 0.83
N ARG A 66 8.93 -3.80 1.25
CA ARG A 66 10.29 -3.28 1.11
C ARG A 66 10.43 -1.90 1.77
N TRP A 67 10.84 -1.91 3.03
CA TRP A 67 10.90 -0.74 3.90
C TRP A 67 12.30 -0.09 3.88
N ASP A 68 12.73 0.37 2.71
CA ASP A 68 13.98 1.11 2.61
C ASP A 68 13.80 2.51 3.22
N ASN A 69 14.76 2.95 4.05
CA ASN A 69 14.71 4.24 4.76
C ASN A 69 13.40 4.44 5.56
N PHE A 70 13.11 3.49 6.44
CA PHE A 70 11.91 3.52 7.28
C PHE A 70 11.73 4.85 8.03
N CYS A 71 10.54 5.44 7.93
CA CYS A 71 10.22 6.72 8.53
C CYS A 71 8.83 6.66 9.18
N PRO A 72 8.73 6.54 10.51
CA PRO A 72 7.45 6.43 11.22
C PRO A 72 6.48 7.58 10.93
N SER A 73 7.00 8.80 10.78
CA SER A 73 6.19 10.00 10.56
C SER A 73 5.45 9.98 9.21
N VAL A 74 6.10 9.45 8.16
CA VAL A 74 5.47 9.27 6.84
C VAL A 74 4.32 8.27 6.93
N ILE A 75 4.49 7.20 7.70
CA ILE A 75 3.45 6.18 7.89
C ILE A 75 2.28 6.74 8.69
N GLY A 76 2.54 7.47 9.78
CA GLY A 76 1.48 8.15 10.52
C GLY A 76 0.65 9.05 9.61
N ASN A 77 1.29 9.99 8.90
CA ASN A 77 0.63 10.90 7.95
C ASN A 77 -0.19 10.15 6.89
N MET A 78 0.37 9.05 6.36
CA MET A 78 -0.32 8.19 5.43
C MET A 78 -1.58 7.58 6.08
N LEU A 79 -1.48 6.97 7.25
CA LEU A 79 -2.63 6.39 7.97
C LEU A 79 -3.75 7.42 8.21
N HIS A 80 -3.40 8.70 8.44
CA HIS A 80 -4.38 9.78 8.59
C HIS A 80 -5.25 10.02 7.34
N SER A 81 -4.73 9.74 6.15
CA SER A 81 -5.42 9.98 4.88
C SER A 81 -6.41 8.87 4.50
N PHE A 82 -6.28 7.68 5.09
CA PHE A 82 -7.16 6.55 4.82
C PHE A 82 -8.52 6.75 5.49
N ARG A 83 -9.58 6.86 4.67
CA ARG A 83 -10.96 6.95 5.17
C ARG A 83 -11.75 5.66 5.01
N LEU A 84 -11.42 4.83 4.02
CA LEU A 84 -12.20 3.65 3.63
C LEU A 84 -11.42 2.33 3.79
N LEU A 85 -10.26 2.36 4.44
CA LEU A 85 -9.37 1.21 4.50
C LEU A 85 -9.97 0.07 5.32
N ARG A 86 -9.93 -1.14 4.74
CA ARG A 86 -10.40 -2.38 5.35
C ARG A 86 -9.29 -3.40 5.55
N VAL A 87 -8.24 -3.34 4.74
CA VAL A 87 -7.11 -4.28 4.76
C VAL A 87 -5.83 -3.47 4.77
N LEU A 88 -5.01 -3.66 5.79
CA LEU A 88 -3.69 -3.07 5.91
C LEU A 88 -2.67 -4.18 6.11
N ASP A 89 -1.68 -4.25 5.23
CA ASP A 89 -0.56 -5.16 5.36
C ASP A 89 0.74 -4.36 5.48
N LEU A 90 1.36 -4.48 6.65
CA LEU A 90 2.65 -3.89 7.00
C LEU A 90 3.69 -4.98 7.22
N GLN A 91 3.55 -6.16 6.58
CA GLN A 91 4.51 -7.25 6.75
C GLN A 91 5.97 -6.78 6.55
N ASP A 92 6.86 -7.28 7.40
CA ASP A 92 8.30 -7.00 7.40
C ASP A 92 8.65 -5.50 7.60
N ALA A 93 7.71 -4.68 8.08
CA ALA A 93 7.95 -3.30 8.53
C ALA A 93 8.80 -3.26 9.80
N PRO A 94 9.87 -2.45 9.85
CA PRO A 94 10.72 -2.33 11.05
C PRO A 94 10.05 -1.42 12.08
N LEU A 95 8.96 -1.90 12.68
CA LEU A 95 8.18 -1.20 13.69
C LEU A 95 8.74 -1.48 15.09
N ASP A 96 9.40 -0.49 15.70
CA ASP A 96 9.83 -0.62 17.10
C ASP A 96 8.64 -0.59 18.08
N GLN A 97 7.55 0.06 17.68
CA GLN A 97 6.33 0.21 18.46
C GLN A 97 5.09 0.15 17.56
N PHE A 98 3.96 -0.24 18.16
CA PHE A 98 2.68 -0.25 17.45
C PHE A 98 2.26 1.19 17.06
N PRO A 99 1.96 1.47 15.78
CA PRO A 99 1.50 2.79 15.35
C PRO A 99 0.08 3.06 15.84
N GLU A 100 -0.08 3.94 16.83
CA GLU A 100 -1.38 4.27 17.43
C GLU A 100 -2.40 4.80 16.41
N ASP A 101 -1.93 5.43 15.33
CA ASP A 101 -2.78 5.90 14.23
C ASP A 101 -3.61 4.80 13.56
N ILE A 102 -3.17 3.54 13.64
CA ILE A 102 -3.95 2.40 13.12
C ILE A 102 -5.29 2.29 13.84
N VAL A 103 -5.37 2.67 15.12
CA VAL A 103 -6.61 2.63 15.92
C VAL A 103 -7.69 3.54 15.34
N ARG A 104 -7.31 4.60 14.61
CA ARG A 104 -8.25 5.53 13.97
C ARG A 104 -8.90 4.97 12.70
N LEU A 105 -8.39 3.85 12.17
CA LEU A 105 -8.93 3.19 10.99
C LEU A 105 -10.20 2.38 11.35
N THR A 106 -11.31 3.08 11.59
CA THR A 106 -12.57 2.48 12.08
C THR A 106 -13.19 1.42 11.17
N LEU A 107 -12.81 1.38 9.88
CA LEU A 107 -13.29 0.40 8.91
C LEU A 107 -12.34 -0.79 8.72
N LEU A 108 -11.20 -0.80 9.42
CA LEU A 108 -10.19 -1.85 9.30
C LEU A 108 -10.76 -3.20 9.76
N ARG A 109 -10.60 -4.22 8.93
CA ARG A 109 -11.05 -5.60 9.17
C ARG A 109 -9.90 -6.59 9.23
N TYR A 110 -8.78 -6.26 8.58
CA TYR A 110 -7.58 -7.07 8.57
C TYR A 110 -6.36 -6.18 8.73
N LEU A 111 -5.49 -6.57 9.66
CA LEU A 111 -4.19 -5.99 9.90
C LEU A 111 -3.15 -7.12 9.88
N SER A 112 -2.14 -6.99 9.05
CA SER A 112 -0.95 -7.85 9.07
C SER A 112 0.25 -7.06 9.57
N LEU A 113 0.81 -7.54 10.68
CA LEU A 113 2.06 -7.12 11.30
C LEU A 113 3.04 -8.31 11.34
N ARG A 114 3.00 -9.13 10.29
CA ARG A 114 3.79 -10.36 10.28
C ARG A 114 5.28 -9.99 10.12
N ASN A 115 6.11 -10.57 10.98
CA ASN A 115 7.56 -10.30 11.02
C ASN A 115 7.93 -8.82 11.16
N THR A 116 7.06 -8.03 11.79
CA THR A 116 7.34 -6.64 12.17
C THR A 116 7.80 -6.56 13.60
#